data_AF-A0A3N0AY99-F1
#
_entry.id   AF-A0A3N0AY99-F1
#
_cell.length_a   1.000
_cell.length_b   1.000
_cell.length_c   1.000
_cell.angle_alpha   90.00
_cell.angle_beta   90.00
_cell.angle_gamma   90.00
#
_symmetry.space_group_name_H-M   'P 1'
#
loop_
_entity.id
_entity.type
_entity.pdbx_description
1 polymer ?
#
loop_
_entity_poly.entity_id
_entity_poly.type
_entity_poly.pdbx_seq_one_letter_code
_entity_poly.pdbx_strand_id
1 'polypeptide(L)'
;MAHCWDLRGCDEEMQSRCPHNTPGEPCPPDCNFAACDRPTHQVAYGLAMFDNPDVDRSVPVKEICRTCTFFIQHGPTIKEAESCA
;
A
#
# COMPACT_ATOMS: atom_id res chain seq x y z
N MET A 1 -0.47 -7.38 14.73
CA MET A 1 -1.37 -7.67 13.58
C MET A 1 -0.78 -6.96 12.38
N ALA A 2 -0.68 -7.62 11.23
CA ALA A 2 -0.21 -6.95 10.01
C ALA A 2 -1.26 -5.92 9.54
N HIS A 3 -0.83 -4.76 9.06
CA HIS A 3 -1.73 -3.79 8.47
C HIS A 3 -2.16 -4.26 7.07
N CYS A 4 -3.29 -3.77 6.57
CA CYS A 4 -3.82 -4.23 5.27
C CYS A 4 -2.91 -3.88 4.08
N TRP A 5 -2.07 -2.84 4.22
CA TRP A 5 -1.09 -2.38 3.24
C TRP A 5 0.22 -3.19 3.27
N ASP A 6 0.43 -4.03 4.28
CA ASP A 6 1.59 -4.95 4.38
C ASP A 6 1.35 -6.26 3.60
N LEU A 7 0.13 -6.48 3.07
CA LEU A 7 -0.33 -7.75 2.52
C LEU A 7 -0.54 -7.69 1.00
N ARG A 8 0.09 -8.62 0.24
CA ARG A 8 0.04 -8.71 -1.23
C ARG A 8 -1.29 -9.21 -1.83
N GLY A 9 -2.18 -9.80 -1.02
CA GLY A 9 -3.51 -10.27 -1.45
C GLY A 9 -3.54 -11.67 -2.10
N CYS A 10 -2.40 -12.15 -2.62
CA CYS A 10 -2.19 -13.53 -3.05
C CYS A 10 -1.66 -14.43 -1.91
N ASP A 11 -1.83 -15.74 -2.04
CA ASP A 11 -1.32 -16.73 -1.09
C ASP A 11 0.20 -16.96 -1.21
N GLU A 12 0.75 -17.78 -0.31
CA GLU A 12 2.20 -18.05 -0.24
C GLU A 12 2.74 -18.80 -1.46
N GLU A 13 1.97 -19.73 -2.06
CA GLU A 13 2.42 -20.48 -3.24
C GLU A 13 2.57 -19.53 -4.43
N MET A 14 1.56 -18.69 -4.67
CA MET A 14 1.60 -17.68 -5.71
C MET A 14 2.75 -16.70 -5.48
N GLN A 15 2.94 -16.22 -4.24
CA GLN A 15 4.02 -15.30 -3.90
C GLN A 15 5.41 -15.91 -4.16
N SER A 16 5.60 -17.22 -3.94
CA SER A 16 6.88 -17.89 -4.15
C SER A 16 7.32 -17.94 -5.62
N ARG A 17 6.40 -17.74 -6.56
CA ARG A 17 6.62 -17.85 -8.00
C ARG A 17 6.21 -16.60 -8.78
N CYS A 18 5.72 -15.57 -8.08
CA CYS A 18 5.21 -14.35 -8.69
C CYS A 18 6.36 -13.50 -9.26
N PRO A 19 6.31 -13.08 -10.54
CA PRO A 19 7.34 -12.23 -11.15
C PRO A 19 7.41 -10.82 -10.54
N HIS A 20 6.36 -10.39 -9.81
CA HIS A 20 6.27 -9.09 -9.16
C HIS A 20 6.57 -9.14 -7.65
N ASN A 21 6.85 -10.32 -7.08
CA ASN A 21 7.31 -10.46 -5.70
C ASN A 21 8.81 -10.17 -5.59
N THR A 22 9.23 -9.05 -6.19
CA THR A 22 10.62 -8.57 -6.18
C THR A 22 10.83 -7.74 -4.92
N PRO A 23 11.89 -7.99 -4.12
CA PRO A 23 12.18 -7.19 -2.93
C PRO A 23 12.28 -5.69 -3.25
N GLY A 24 11.55 -4.87 -2.50
CA GLY A 24 11.52 -3.42 -2.68
C GLY A 24 10.52 -2.90 -3.73
N GLU A 25 10.01 -3.77 -4.60
CA GLU A 25 9.05 -3.36 -5.64
C GLU A 25 7.59 -3.62 -5.20
N PRO A 26 6.68 -2.66 -5.43
CA PRO A 26 5.27 -2.83 -5.11
C PRO A 26 4.59 -3.81 -6.08
N CYS A 27 3.53 -4.48 -5.61
CA CYS A 27 2.60 -5.17 -6.50
C CYS A 27 1.98 -4.15 -7.48
N PRO A 28 1.96 -4.45 -8.79
CA PRO A 28 1.47 -3.52 -9.79
C PRO A 28 -0.06 -3.35 -9.69
N PRO A 29 -0.59 -2.17 -10.08
CA PRO A 29 -2.00 -1.80 -9.87
C PRO A 29 -2.99 -2.61 -10.71
N ASP A 30 -2.53 -3.18 -11.83
CA ASP A 30 -3.32 -4.01 -12.76
C ASP A 30 -3.28 -5.51 -12.41
N CYS A 31 -2.58 -5.90 -11.34
CA CYS A 31 -2.63 -7.28 -10.86
C CYS A 31 -4.00 -7.58 -10.24
N ASN A 32 -4.67 -8.63 -10.74
CA ASN A 32 -5.96 -9.09 -10.20
C ASN A 32 -5.92 -9.38 -8.70
N PHE A 33 -4.78 -9.88 -8.18
CA PHE A 33 -4.61 -10.19 -6.75
C PHE A 33 -4.20 -8.97 -5.91
N ALA A 34 -3.82 -7.86 -6.53
CA ALA A 34 -3.53 -6.61 -5.84
C ALA A 34 -4.79 -5.77 -5.57
N ALA A 35 -5.92 -6.07 -6.25
CA ALA A 35 -7.19 -5.42 -6.00
C ALA A 35 -7.59 -5.54 -4.51
N CYS A 36 -8.12 -4.46 -3.94
CA CYS A 36 -8.54 -4.42 -2.54
C CYS A 36 -10.07 -4.42 -2.47
N ASP A 37 -10.63 -5.50 -1.94
CA ASP A 37 -12.07 -5.72 -1.75
C ASP A 37 -12.54 -5.41 -0.32
N ARG A 38 -11.62 -4.98 0.56
CA ARG A 38 -11.94 -4.68 1.96
C ARG A 38 -12.95 -3.52 2.03
N PRO A 39 -13.93 -3.57 2.96
CA PRO A 39 -14.92 -2.49 3.12
C PRO A 39 -14.32 -1.12 3.47
N THR A 40 -13.10 -1.09 4.00
CA THR A 40 -12.36 0.14 4.30
C THR A 40 -11.63 0.74 3.11
N HIS A 41 -11.57 0.03 1.97
CA HIS A 41 -10.95 0.56 0.77
C HIS A 41 -11.82 1.65 0.16
N GLN A 42 -11.22 2.81 -0.05
CA GLN A 42 -11.81 3.93 -0.75
C GLN A 42 -10.72 4.63 -1.56
N VAL A 43 -10.99 4.91 -2.83
CA VAL A 43 -10.08 5.70 -3.67
C VAL A 43 -10.10 7.14 -3.17
N ALA A 44 -8.91 7.72 -3.01
CA ALA A 44 -8.75 9.11 -2.62
C ALA A 44 -9.21 10.05 -3.73
N TYR A 45 -9.77 11.18 -3.33
CA TYR A 45 -10.21 12.23 -4.23
C TYR A 45 -9.66 13.58 -3.76
N GLY A 46 -9.20 14.38 -4.71
CA GLY A 46 -8.68 15.73 -4.48
C GLY A 46 -7.17 15.81 -4.33
N LEU A 47 -6.59 16.90 -4.86
CA LEU A 47 -5.14 17.14 -4.90
C LEU A 47 -4.51 17.12 -3.51
N ALA A 48 -5.17 17.71 -2.51
CA ALA A 48 -4.65 17.74 -1.13
C ALA A 48 -4.38 16.34 -0.56
N MET A 49 -5.13 15.30 -0.96
CA MET A 49 -4.86 13.93 -0.53
C MET A 49 -3.69 13.30 -1.30
N PHE A 50 -3.60 13.54 -2.60
CA PHE A 50 -2.53 12.98 -3.44
C PHE A 50 -1.18 13.65 -3.17
N ASP A 51 -1.18 14.95 -2.90
CA ASP A 51 0.01 15.76 -2.70
C ASP A 51 0.41 15.89 -1.23
N ASN A 52 -0.31 15.24 -0.29
CA ASN A 52 0.03 15.29 1.13
C ASN A 52 1.46 14.77 1.36
N PRO A 53 2.44 15.64 1.73
CA PRO A 53 3.84 15.26 1.85
C PRO A 53 4.15 14.52 3.15
N ASP A 54 3.26 14.56 4.14
CA ASP A 54 3.47 13.88 5.42
C ASP A 54 3.27 12.36 5.29
N VAL A 55 2.52 11.87 4.31
CA VAL A 55 2.22 10.43 4.14
C VAL A 55 3.40 9.68 3.53
N ASP A 56 3.87 8.62 4.20
CA ASP A 56 4.93 7.76 3.67
C ASP A 56 4.38 6.74 2.66
N ARG A 57 4.39 7.13 1.38
CA ARG A 57 3.92 6.27 0.27
C ARG A 57 4.91 5.18 -0.14
N SER A 58 6.06 5.06 0.52
CA SER A 58 7.01 3.97 0.26
C SER A 58 6.66 2.67 0.99
N VAL A 59 5.91 2.76 2.09
CA VAL A 59 5.52 1.61 2.94
C VAL A 59 4.56 0.60 2.29
N PRO A 60 3.48 0.99 1.59
CA PRO A 60 2.49 0.03 1.15
C PRO A 60 3.05 -0.90 0.08
N VAL A 61 2.82 -2.21 0.26
CA VAL A 61 3.31 -3.25 -0.66
C VAL A 61 2.56 -3.23 -2.00
N LYS A 62 1.35 -2.66 -2.07
CA LYS A 62 0.55 -2.60 -3.29
C LYS A 62 0.43 -1.17 -3.78
N GLU A 63 0.58 -0.96 -5.09
CA GLU A 63 0.46 0.37 -5.68
C GLU A 63 -0.91 1.01 -5.41
N ILE A 64 -2.00 0.22 -5.45
CA ILE A 64 -3.37 0.69 -5.17
C ILE A 64 -3.53 1.28 -3.75
N CYS A 65 -2.70 0.87 -2.79
CA CYS A 65 -2.77 1.40 -1.43
C CYS A 65 -2.25 2.84 -1.37
N ARG A 66 -1.36 3.28 -2.27
CA ARG A 66 -0.81 4.65 -2.30
C ARG A 66 -1.87 5.72 -2.58
N THR A 67 -2.96 5.33 -3.23
CA THR A 67 -4.12 6.19 -3.55
C THR A 67 -5.36 5.85 -2.74
N CYS A 68 -5.24 5.02 -1.69
CA CYS A 68 -6.35 4.65 -0.83
C CYS A 68 -6.52 5.68 0.30
N THR A 69 -7.73 6.24 0.46
CA THR A 69 -8.06 7.19 1.53
C THR A 69 -7.73 6.63 2.91
N PHE A 70 -8.06 5.35 3.17
CA PHE A 70 -7.77 4.71 4.45
C PHE A 70 -6.27 4.67 4.76
N PHE A 71 -5.45 4.38 3.76
CA PHE A 71 -4.00 4.41 3.93
C PHE A 71 -3.49 5.85 4.14
N ILE A 72 -3.97 6.81 3.37
CA ILE A 72 -3.57 8.22 3.50
C ILE A 72 -3.92 8.80 4.87
N GLN A 73 -5.00 8.33 5.51
CA GLN A 73 -5.47 8.83 6.80
C GLN A 73 -4.90 8.08 8.02
N HIS A 74 -4.51 6.81 7.87
CA HIS A 74 -4.13 5.94 9.00
C HIS A 74 -2.78 5.25 8.82
N GLY A 75 -2.18 5.37 7.64
CA GLY A 75 -0.85 4.88 7.35
C GLY A 75 0.22 5.73 8.01
N PRO A 76 1.47 5.25 7.99
CA PRO A 76 2.60 5.95 8.60
C PRO A 76 2.90 7.27 7.91
N THR A 77 3.42 8.20 8.70
CA THR A 77 3.96 9.47 8.20
C THR A 77 5.48 9.43 8.06
N ILE A 78 6.04 10.28 7.19
CA ILE A 78 7.49 10.40 6.98
C ILE A 78 8.21 10.72 8.30
N LYS A 79 7.61 11.57 9.16
CA LYS A 79 8.19 11.96 10.45
C LYS A 79 8.26 10.81 11.45
N GLU A 80 7.29 9.89 11.41
CA GLU A 80 7.31 8.70 12.26
C GLU A 80 8.37 7.70 11.77
N ALA A 81 8.57 7.57 10.45
CA ALA A 81 9.61 6.74 9.88
C ALA A 81 11.03 7.20 10.28
N GLU A 82 11.27 8.52 10.34
CA GLU A 82 12.53 9.11 10.80
C GLU A 82 12.79 8.90 12.30
N SER A 83 11.74 8.72 13.10
CA SER A 83 11.84 8.53 14.57
C SER A 83 12.15 7.09 15.01
N CYS A 84 12.11 6.13 14.08
CA CYS A 84 12.35 4.71 14.32
C CYS A 84 13.64 4.20 13.64
N ALA A 85 14.44 5.10 13.06
CA ALA A 85 15.76 4.84 12.46
C ALA A 85 16.90 5.12 13.45
#